data_AF-K6Y6E4-F1
#
_entry.id   AF-K6Y6E4-F1
#
_cell.length_a   1.000
_cell.length_b   1.000
_cell.length_c   1.000
_cell.angle_alpha   90.00
_cell.angle_beta   90.00
_cell.angle_gamma   90.00
#
_symmetry.space_group_name_H-M   'P 1'
#
loop_
_entity.id
_entity.type
_entity.pdbx_description
1 polymer ?
#
loop_
_entity_poly.entity_id
_entity_poly.type
_entity_poly.pdbx_seq_one_letter_code
_entity_poly.pdbx_strand_id
1 'polypeptide(L)'
;MQQRAMNDTRDGFCFQVNVFTDANSSFGPPTLTYSNTNKTLSCSSTIDTSESAEYVVANIDEMLADNVTITSGGGSIKFNRFGCPDTGNGFCANNVEVIFQGESTVGVCIESQGYIHACD
;
A
#
# COMPACT_ATOMS: atom_id res chain seq x y z
N MET A 1 -2.67 -5.04 4.82
CA MET A 1 -3.79 -4.08 4.92
C MET A 1 -5.13 -4.68 4.51
N GLN A 2 -5.21 -5.39 3.37
CA GLN A 2 -6.42 -6.07 2.91
C GLN A 2 -7.12 -6.93 3.98
N GLN A 3 -6.40 -7.83 4.67
CA GLN A 3 -7.00 -8.65 5.73
C GLN A 3 -7.59 -7.82 6.88
N ARG A 4 -7.01 -6.65 7.20
CA ARG A 4 -7.58 -5.77 8.22
C ARG A 4 -8.89 -5.17 7.70
N ALA A 5 -8.92 -4.71 6.46
CA ALA A 5 -10.13 -4.21 5.83
C ALA A 5 -11.29 -5.21 5.85
N MET A 6 -11.00 -6.50 5.63
CA MET A 6 -12.00 -7.57 5.64
C MET A 6 -12.53 -7.93 7.03
N ASN A 7 -11.77 -7.66 8.10
CA ASN A 7 -12.14 -8.04 9.46
C ASN A 7 -12.63 -6.87 10.33
N ASP A 8 -12.22 -5.64 10.02
CA ASP A 8 -12.56 -4.46 10.81
C ASP A 8 -13.82 -3.78 10.25
N THR A 9 -14.91 -3.86 11.02
CA THR A 9 -16.22 -3.33 10.64
C THR A 9 -16.46 -1.90 11.13
N ARG A 10 -15.45 -1.23 11.71
CA ARG A 10 -15.61 0.11 12.27
C ARG A 10 -15.58 1.17 11.16
N ASP A 11 -16.49 2.13 11.24
CA ASP A 11 -16.57 3.22 10.27
C ASP A 11 -15.50 4.30 10.47
N GLY A 12 -15.09 4.91 9.34
CA GLY A 12 -14.20 6.07 9.29
C GLY A 12 -12.71 5.74 9.27
N PHE A 13 -12.34 4.48 9.11
CA PHE A 13 -10.96 4.05 8.88
C PHE A 13 -10.71 3.81 7.39
N CYS A 14 -9.53 4.18 6.91
CA CYS A 14 -9.04 3.78 5.60
C CYS A 14 -8.00 2.67 5.79
N PHE A 15 -8.22 1.54 5.12
CA PHE A 15 -7.25 0.45 5.08
C PHE A 15 -6.47 0.56 3.79
N GLN A 16 -5.34 1.26 3.83
CA GLN A 16 -4.59 1.58 2.62
C GLN A 16 -3.09 1.38 2.77
N VAL A 17 -2.42 1.21 1.63
CA VAL A 17 -0.98 1.26 1.48
C VAL A 17 -0.67 2.44 0.56
N ASN A 18 0.22 3.32 0.99
CA ASN A 18 0.76 4.38 0.17
C ASN A 18 2.03 3.88 -0.51
N VAL A 19 2.17 4.21 -1.79
CA VAL A 19 3.28 3.81 -2.64
C VAL A 19 3.85 5.09 -3.26
N PHE A 20 5.11 5.38 -2.98
CA PHE A 20 5.86 6.45 -3.61
C PHE A 20 6.81 5.86 -4.65
N THR A 21 6.94 6.53 -5.79
CA THR A 21 7.73 6.08 -6.94
C THR A 21 9.05 6.85 -7.06
N ASP A 22 9.89 6.40 -7.99
CA ASP A 22 11.10 7.10 -8.42
C ASP A 22 12.16 7.22 -7.32
N ALA A 23 12.85 8.37 -7.22
CA ALA A 23 13.98 8.55 -6.30
C ALA A 23 13.60 8.46 -4.80
N ASN A 24 12.32 8.61 -4.46
CA ASN A 24 11.79 8.50 -3.10
C ASN A 24 10.95 7.22 -2.92
N SER A 25 11.32 6.17 -3.64
CA SER A 25 10.63 4.90 -3.58
C SER A 25 10.49 4.42 -2.14
N SER A 26 9.25 4.21 -1.73
CA SER A 26 8.89 3.72 -0.41
C SER A 26 7.44 3.27 -0.44
N PHE A 27 7.08 2.31 0.40
CA PHE A 27 5.70 1.92 0.56
C PHE A 27 5.37 1.53 2.00
N GLY A 28 4.13 1.77 2.40
CA GLY A 28 3.67 1.46 3.74
C GLY A 28 2.32 2.07 4.07
N PRO A 29 1.71 1.71 5.20
CA PRO A 29 0.45 2.30 5.62
C PRO A 29 0.62 3.71 6.20
N PRO A 30 -0.45 4.51 6.22
CA PRO A 30 -0.42 5.85 6.81
C PRO A 30 -0.33 5.87 8.33
N THR A 31 -0.76 4.79 8.97
CA THR A 31 -0.51 4.50 10.38
C THR A 31 -0.65 3.02 10.66
N LEU A 32 0.07 2.55 11.67
CA LEU A 32 -0.06 1.20 12.20
C LEU A 32 -1.07 1.09 13.34
N THR A 33 -1.46 2.25 13.90
CA THR A 33 -2.32 2.32 15.08
C THR A 33 -3.75 2.70 14.69
N TYR A 34 -4.61 1.68 14.56
CA TYR A 34 -6.03 1.83 14.20
C TYR A 34 -6.92 2.08 15.44
N SER A 35 -6.55 3.09 16.24
CA SER A 35 -7.34 3.61 17.35
C SER A 35 -8.34 4.66 16.87
N ASN A 36 -9.39 4.96 17.65
CA ASN A 36 -10.42 5.93 17.24
C ASN A 36 -9.87 7.35 16.97
N THR A 37 -8.75 7.73 17.59
CA THR A 37 -8.12 9.05 17.36
C THR A 37 -7.44 9.12 15.99
N ASN A 38 -7.08 7.97 15.41
CA ASN A 38 -6.28 7.88 14.19
C ASN A 38 -7.10 7.56 12.95
N LYS A 39 -8.44 7.66 13.03
CA LYS A 39 -9.36 7.47 11.90
C LYS A 39 -8.94 8.29 10.67
N THR A 40 -8.80 9.60 10.85
CA THR A 40 -8.34 10.50 9.77
C THR A 40 -6.92 10.20 9.33
N LEU A 41 -6.04 9.87 10.29
CA LEU A 41 -4.64 9.55 10.00
C LEU A 41 -4.51 8.30 9.12
N SER A 42 -5.35 7.29 9.33
CA SER A 42 -5.38 6.07 8.49
C SER A 42 -5.71 6.34 7.02
N CYS A 43 -6.22 7.53 6.70
CA CYS A 43 -6.52 7.99 5.35
C CYS A 43 -5.46 8.96 4.79
N SER A 44 -4.38 9.24 5.53
CA SER A 44 -3.33 10.16 5.12
C SER A 44 -2.54 9.63 3.92
N SER A 45 -1.96 10.53 3.12
CA SER A 45 -1.05 10.18 2.03
C SER A 45 0.40 9.99 2.46
N THR A 46 0.72 10.21 3.74
CA THR A 46 2.05 9.97 4.32
C THR A 46 2.23 8.49 4.72
N ILE A 47 3.46 8.01 4.86
CA ILE A 47 3.75 6.71 5.49
C ILE A 47 4.14 6.94 6.95
N ASP A 48 3.64 6.10 7.85
CA ASP A 48 4.10 6.07 9.24
C ASP A 48 5.41 5.30 9.35
N THR A 49 6.50 6.02 9.60
CA THR A 49 7.85 5.48 9.80
C THR A 49 8.28 5.51 11.27
N SER A 50 7.37 5.87 12.18
CA SER A 50 7.70 6.11 13.59
C SER A 50 7.83 4.84 14.42
N GLU A 51 7.21 3.75 13.98
CA GLU A 51 7.35 2.43 14.57
C GLU A 51 8.43 1.65 13.80
N SER A 52 9.25 0.87 14.51
CA SER A 52 10.23 -0.09 13.94
C SER A 52 9.51 -1.26 13.25
N ALA A 53 8.65 -0.94 12.29
CA ALA A 53 7.75 -1.85 11.63
C ALA A 53 8.33 -2.26 10.28
N GLU A 54 9.57 -2.75 10.32
CA GLU A 54 10.35 -3.27 9.19
C GLU A 54 9.56 -4.31 8.37
N TYR A 55 8.54 -4.94 8.96
CA TYR A 55 7.72 -5.96 8.32
C TYR A 55 6.52 -5.43 7.51
N VAL A 56 6.25 -4.13 7.53
CA VAL A 56 5.07 -3.51 6.86
C VAL A 56 5.37 -2.20 6.15
N VAL A 57 6.61 -1.70 6.28
CA VAL A 57 7.09 -0.48 5.63
C VAL A 57 8.42 -0.78 4.96
N ALA A 58 8.58 -0.37 3.71
CA ALA A 58 9.89 -0.20 3.09
C ALA A 58 10.17 1.31 3.00
N ASN A 59 11.21 1.76 3.71
CA ASN A 59 11.56 3.17 3.75
C ASN A 59 12.52 3.56 2.60
N ILE A 60 12.70 4.86 2.39
CA ILE A 60 13.53 5.38 1.29
C ILE A 60 14.99 4.92 1.43
N ASP A 61 15.56 4.97 2.63
CA ASP A 61 16.96 4.62 2.86
C ASP A 61 17.23 3.13 2.62
N GLU A 62 16.29 2.26 3.01
CA GLU A 62 16.31 0.82 2.78
C GLU A 62 16.23 0.50 1.28
N MET A 63 15.25 1.07 0.57
CA MET A 63 15.09 0.84 -0.87
C MET A 63 16.31 1.36 -1.66
N LEU A 64 16.87 2.50 -1.26
CA LEU A 64 18.09 3.04 -1.87
C LEU A 64 19.32 2.18 -1.59
N ALA A 65 19.48 1.66 -0.37
CA ALA A 65 20.60 0.78 0.00
C ALA A 65 20.63 -0.49 -0.87
N ASP A 66 19.45 -1.02 -1.20
CA ASP A 66 19.28 -2.21 -2.04
C ASP A 66 19.21 -1.91 -3.54
N ASN A 67 19.32 -0.64 -3.95
CA ASN A 67 19.17 -0.18 -5.34
C ASN A 67 17.83 -0.60 -5.97
N VAL A 68 16.75 -0.60 -5.19
CA VAL A 68 15.39 -0.92 -5.64
C VAL A 68 14.57 0.37 -5.77
N THR A 69 13.86 0.52 -6.88
CA THR A 69 12.93 1.63 -7.13
C THR A 69 11.57 1.12 -7.56
N ILE A 70 10.51 1.86 -7.26
CA ILE A 70 9.15 1.60 -7.75
C ILE A 70 8.93 2.50 -8.96
N THR A 71 8.64 1.91 -10.11
CA THR A 71 8.52 2.62 -11.40
C THR A 71 7.08 2.79 -11.86
N SER A 72 6.14 2.06 -11.24
CA SER A 72 4.70 2.14 -11.53
C SER A 72 3.87 1.76 -10.30
N GLY A 73 2.61 2.19 -10.28
CA GLY A 73 1.66 1.85 -9.20
C GLY A 73 1.69 2.79 -7.99
N GLY A 74 2.17 4.03 -8.18
CA GLY A 74 2.20 5.06 -7.14
C GLY A 74 0.81 5.52 -6.68
N GLY A 75 0.76 6.11 -5.48
CA GLY A 75 -0.45 6.63 -4.86
C GLY A 75 -0.94 5.77 -3.68
N SER A 76 -2.21 5.92 -3.33
CA SER A 76 -2.84 5.17 -2.25
C SER A 76 -3.68 4.02 -2.80
N ILE A 77 -3.35 2.80 -2.40
CA ILE A 77 -4.10 1.58 -2.72
C ILE A 77 -4.96 1.24 -1.50
N LYS A 78 -6.26 1.55 -1.57
CA LYS A 78 -7.24 1.33 -0.50
C LYS A 78 -7.93 -0.02 -0.66
N PHE A 79 -8.32 -0.64 0.44
CA PHE A 79 -9.07 -1.88 0.45
C PHE A 79 -10.40 -1.74 1.19
N ASN A 80 -11.45 -2.38 0.67
CA ASN A 80 -12.75 -2.47 1.34
C ASN A 80 -12.91 -3.80 2.12
N ARG A 81 -14.08 -3.98 2.73
CA ARG A 81 -14.47 -5.21 3.45
C ARG A 81 -14.50 -6.49 2.62
N PHE A 82 -14.49 -6.39 1.29
CA PHE A 82 -14.40 -7.54 0.39
C PHE A 82 -12.96 -7.80 -0.07
N GLY A 83 -12.00 -6.98 0.36
CA GLY A 83 -10.61 -7.08 -0.04
C GLY A 83 -10.30 -6.49 -1.42
N CYS A 84 -11.26 -5.86 -2.09
CA CYS A 84 -11.01 -5.23 -3.39
C CYS A 84 -10.16 -3.95 -3.25
N PRO A 85 -9.26 -3.68 -4.21
CA PRO A 85 -8.50 -2.44 -4.27
C PRO A 85 -9.33 -1.26 -4.79
N ASP A 86 -8.92 -0.04 -4.43
CA ASP A 86 -9.33 1.25 -5.02
C ASP A 86 -8.12 2.19 -5.07
N THR A 87 -7.85 2.73 -6.26
CA THR A 87 -6.78 3.70 -6.55
C THR A 87 -7.32 5.08 -6.97
N GLY A 88 -8.61 5.36 -6.72
CA GLY A 88 -9.29 6.61 -7.06
C GLY A 88 -10.43 6.47 -8.07
N ASN A 89 -10.67 5.25 -8.57
CA ASN A 89 -11.71 4.95 -9.57
C ASN A 89 -12.89 4.16 -8.98
N GLY A 90 -12.86 3.88 -7.68
CA GLY A 90 -13.83 3.06 -6.97
C GLY A 90 -13.32 1.65 -6.73
N PHE A 91 -13.91 0.99 -5.72
CA PHE A 91 -13.53 -0.37 -5.34
C PHE A 91 -13.85 -1.40 -6.42
N CYS A 92 -12.90 -2.32 -6.62
CA CYS A 92 -12.98 -3.39 -7.62
C CYS A 92 -13.11 -2.87 -9.07
N ALA A 93 -12.78 -1.61 -9.35
CA ALA A 93 -12.97 -1.03 -10.68
C ALA A 93 -11.91 -1.50 -11.69
N ASN A 94 -10.65 -1.59 -11.25
CA ASN A 94 -9.50 -1.92 -12.08
C ASN A 94 -8.54 -2.84 -11.33
N ASN A 95 -7.70 -3.53 -12.10
CA ASN A 95 -6.49 -4.15 -11.57
C ASN A 95 -5.45 -3.07 -11.25
N VAL A 96 -4.61 -3.32 -10.26
CA VAL A 96 -3.50 -2.46 -9.86
C VAL A 96 -2.20 -3.22 -10.04
N GLU A 97 -1.23 -2.58 -10.67
CA GLU A 97 0.11 -3.13 -10.87
C GLU A 97 1.14 -2.20 -10.24
N VAL A 98 1.98 -2.75 -9.36
CA VAL A 98 3.11 -2.05 -8.76
C VAL A 98 4.39 -2.68 -9.29
N ILE A 99 5.22 -1.91 -10.00
CA ILE A 99 6.44 -2.41 -10.64
C ILE A 99 7.65 -1.99 -9.82
N PHE A 100 8.47 -2.96 -9.44
CA PHE A 100 9.74 -2.78 -8.77
C PHE A 100 10.89 -3.02 -9.77
N GLN A 101 11.87 -2.15 -9.74
CA GLN A 101 13.08 -2.21 -10.53
C GLN A 101 14.29 -2.29 -9.58
N GLY A 102 14.96 -3.43 -9.57
CA GLY A 102 16.26 -3.64 -8.93
C GLY A 102 17.21 -4.36 -9.88
N GLU A 103 17.85 -5.44 -9.41
CA GLU A 103 18.63 -6.36 -10.27
C GLU A 103 17.78 -6.98 -11.40
N SER A 104 16.48 -7.16 -11.15
CA SER A 104 15.48 -7.54 -12.13
C SER A 104 14.22 -6.68 -11.97
N THR A 105 13.39 -6.65 -13.01
CA THR A 105 12.09 -6.00 -12.98
C THR A 105 11.04 -7.02 -12.53
N VAL A 106 10.31 -6.72 -11.47
CA VAL A 106 9.23 -7.59 -10.95
C VAL A 106 7.98 -6.75 -10.72
N GLY A 107 6.82 -7.34 -11.01
CA GLY A 107 5.52 -6.70 -10.79
C GLY A 107 4.73 -7.39 -9.68
N VAL A 108 4.01 -6.62 -8.88
CA VAL A 108 2.95 -7.11 -7.98
C VAL A 108 1.62 -6.70 -8.57
N CYS A 109 0.82 -7.70 -8.93
CA CYS A 109 -0.50 -7.54 -9.52
C CYS A 109 -1.56 -7.74 -8.43
N ILE A 110 -2.48 -6.78 -8.34
CA ILE A 110 -3.64 -6.81 -7.46
C ILE A 110 -4.86 -6.75 -8.36
N GLU A 111 -5.49 -7.90 -8.54
CA GLU A 111 -6.69 -8.03 -9.35
C GLU A 111 -7.87 -7.27 -8.73
N SER A 112 -8.84 -6.90 -9.55
CA SER A 112 -10.04 -6.16 -9.12
C SER A 112 -10.82 -6.84 -7.97
N GLN A 113 -10.80 -8.18 -7.89
CA GLN A 113 -11.39 -8.97 -6.80
C GLN A 113 -10.54 -9.02 -5.52
N GLY A 114 -9.34 -8.41 -5.51
CA GLY A 114 -8.41 -8.44 -4.40
C GLY A 114 -7.41 -9.60 -4.40
N TYR A 115 -7.29 -10.35 -5.50
CA TYR A 115 -6.23 -11.37 -5.55
C TYR A 115 -4.87 -10.71 -5.76
N ILE A 116 -3.91 -10.97 -4.88
CA ILE A 116 -2.56 -10.39 -4.93
C ILE A 116 -1.56 -11.48 -5.32
N HIS A 117 -0.80 -11.25 -6.38
CA HIS A 117 0.21 -12.19 -6.88
C HIS A 117 1.36 -11.46 -7.57
N ALA A 118 2.45 -12.18 -7.87
CA ALA A 118 3.46 -11.68 -8.79
C ALA A 118 2.86 -11.62 -10.21
N CYS A 119 3.08 -10.53 -10.94
CA CYS A 119 2.64 -10.41 -12.31
C CYS A 119 3.33 -11.47 -13.20
N ASP A 120 2.61 -11.95 -14.22
CA ASP A 120 3.10 -12.91 -15.21
C ASP A 120 3.97 -12.24 -16.30
#